data_AF-A0A7W2M6K5-F1
#
_entry.id   AF-A0A7W2M6K5-F1
#
_cell.length_a   1.000
_cell.length_b   1.000
_cell.length_c   1.000
_cell.angle_alpha   90.00
_cell.angle_beta   90.00
_cell.angle_gamma   90.00
#
_symmetry.space_group_name_H-M   'P 1'
#
loop_
_entity.id
_entity.type
_entity.pdbx_description
1 polymer ?
#
loop_
_entity_poly.entity_id
_entity_poly.type
_entity_poly.pdbx_seq_one_letter_code
_entity_poly.pdbx_strand_id
1 'polypeptide(L)'
;MVAKTVKLSLLMLFISVTISHAQTKDAMEKEREKYMEKQMEQYRARVDTFVTLLNIDEFKGEIIKQKIDDFYKKRNQIMFSETHQEYEKKAMVDQLKTSHFADVKELYTEKTIASIQRFVDDNKGEIKKLQKTKKNK
;
A
#
# COMPACT_ATOMS: atom_id res chain seq x y z
N MET A 1 59.09 -0.51 -0.75
CA MET A 1 58.02 -1.16 -1.56
C MET A 1 56.84 -1.66 -0.74
N VAL A 2 57.05 -2.21 0.46
CA VAL A 2 56.01 -2.79 1.33
C VAL A 2 54.88 -1.80 1.73
N ALA A 3 55.19 -0.54 1.99
CA ALA A 3 54.17 0.45 2.35
C ALA A 3 53.21 0.82 1.19
N LYS A 4 53.63 0.64 -0.07
CA LYS A 4 52.78 0.91 -1.25
C LYS A 4 51.82 -0.25 -1.52
N THR A 5 52.24 -1.50 -1.30
CA THR A 5 51.39 -2.68 -1.46
C THR A 5 50.33 -2.77 -0.36
N VAL A 6 50.66 -2.43 0.89
CA VAL A 6 49.68 -2.39 2.00
C VAL A 6 48.58 -1.36 1.76
N LYS A 7 48.91 -0.15 1.26
CA LYS A 7 47.91 0.87 0.93
C LYS A 7 46.99 0.45 -0.22
N LEU A 8 47.52 -0.26 -1.22
CA LEU A 8 46.74 -0.75 -2.36
C LEU A 8 45.77 -1.87 -1.93
N SER A 9 46.21 -2.78 -1.06
CA SER A 9 45.35 -3.83 -0.50
C SER A 9 44.24 -3.27 0.39
N LEU A 10 44.51 -2.24 1.19
CA LEU A 10 43.50 -1.58 2.02
C LEU A 10 42.43 -0.89 1.16
N LEU A 11 42.85 -0.19 0.09
CA LEU A 11 41.93 0.46 -0.86
C LEU A 11 41.01 -0.55 -1.57
N MET A 12 41.55 -1.69 -1.99
CA MET A 12 40.76 -2.76 -2.62
C MET A 12 39.71 -3.36 -1.65
N LEU A 13 40.02 -3.43 -0.35
CA LEU A 13 39.09 -3.92 0.65
C LEU A 13 37.91 -2.94 0.90
N PHE A 14 38.15 -1.63 0.82
CA PHE A 14 37.08 -0.64 0.88
C PHE A 14 36.17 -0.65 -0.37
N ILE A 15 36.74 -0.92 -1.54
CA ILE A 15 35.97 -1.02 -2.79
C ILE A 15 35.09 -2.28 -2.80
N SER A 16 35.59 -3.41 -2.31
CA SER A 16 34.78 -4.64 -2.27
C SER A 16 33.59 -4.56 -1.31
N VAL A 17 33.74 -3.91 -0.15
CA VAL A 17 32.66 -3.75 0.83
C VAL A 17 31.54 -2.84 0.30
N THR A 18 31.89 -1.79 -0.44
CA THR A 18 30.88 -0.85 -0.99
C THR A 18 30.06 -1.47 -2.14
N ILE A 19 30.67 -2.30 -2.99
CA ILE A 19 29.96 -2.99 -4.07
C ILE A 19 28.95 -4.02 -3.53
N SER A 20 29.30 -4.77 -2.47
CA SER A 20 28.38 -5.73 -1.84
C SER A 20 27.18 -5.05 -1.17
N HIS A 21 27.35 -3.88 -0.56
CA HIS A 21 26.23 -3.11 0.00
C HIS A 21 25.29 -2.53 -1.06
N ALA A 22 25.83 -2.14 -2.22
CA ALA A 22 25.01 -1.65 -3.33
C ALA A 22 24.16 -2.77 -3.97
N GLN A 23 24.75 -3.95 -4.22
CA GLN A 23 24.02 -5.11 -4.76
C GLN A 23 22.92 -5.62 -3.82
N THR A 24 23.14 -5.55 -2.51
CA THR A 24 22.14 -6.00 -1.52
C THR A 24 20.95 -5.04 -1.39
N LYS A 25 21.17 -3.72 -1.51
CA LYS A 25 20.09 -2.73 -1.55
C LYS A 25 19.21 -2.88 -2.78
N ASP A 26 19.80 -2.97 -3.97
CA ASP A 26 19.07 -3.09 -5.23
C ASP A 26 18.22 -4.39 -5.29
N ALA A 27 18.77 -5.50 -4.80
CA ALA A 27 18.03 -6.75 -4.65
C ALA A 27 16.85 -6.64 -3.66
N MET A 28 17.04 -5.95 -2.53
CA MET A 28 16.02 -5.74 -1.52
C MET A 28 14.90 -4.81 -2.00
N GLU A 29 15.24 -3.76 -2.74
CA GLU A 29 14.28 -2.86 -3.38
C GLU A 29 13.43 -3.61 -4.42
N LYS A 30 14.06 -4.43 -5.26
CA LYS A 30 13.36 -5.23 -6.27
C LYS A 30 12.44 -6.29 -5.66
N GLU A 31 12.82 -6.90 -4.54
CA GLU A 31 11.96 -7.83 -3.80
C GLU A 31 10.78 -7.10 -3.16
N ARG A 32 11.02 -5.90 -2.59
CA ARG A 32 9.98 -5.03 -2.05
C ARG A 32 8.97 -4.63 -3.12
N GLU A 33 9.42 -4.22 -4.30
CA GLU A 33 8.55 -3.87 -5.43
C GLU A 33 7.65 -5.03 -5.84
N LYS A 34 8.22 -6.23 -6.03
CA LYS A 34 7.43 -7.44 -6.36
C LYS A 34 6.41 -7.78 -5.28
N TYR A 35 6.79 -7.65 -4.02
CA TYR A 35 5.87 -7.88 -2.90
C TYR A 35 4.71 -6.87 -2.94
N MET A 36 5.02 -5.59 -3.16
CA MET A 36 4.01 -4.53 -3.27
C MET A 36 3.09 -4.75 -4.46
N GLU A 37 3.61 -5.13 -5.62
CA GLU A 37 2.82 -5.41 -6.82
C GLU A 37 1.83 -6.56 -6.59
N LYS A 38 2.31 -7.68 -6.02
CA LYS A 38 1.47 -8.84 -5.69
C LYS A 38 0.38 -8.48 -4.67
N GLN A 39 0.72 -7.67 -3.67
CA GLN A 39 -0.27 -7.16 -2.72
C GLN A 39 -1.33 -6.33 -3.45
N MET A 40 -0.91 -5.38 -4.29
CA MET A 40 -1.81 -4.51 -5.05
C MET A 40 -2.75 -5.30 -5.98
N GLU A 41 -2.25 -6.33 -6.67
CA GLU A 41 -3.06 -7.19 -7.52
C GLU A 41 -4.16 -7.91 -6.71
N GLN A 42 -3.80 -8.48 -5.55
CA GLN A 42 -4.78 -9.09 -4.66
C GLN A 42 -5.80 -8.09 -4.11
N TYR A 43 -5.39 -6.84 -3.88
CA TYR A 43 -6.32 -5.78 -3.47
C TYR A 43 -7.27 -5.42 -4.60
N ARG A 44 -6.79 -5.25 -5.83
CA ARG A 44 -7.63 -4.87 -6.98
C ARG A 44 -8.78 -5.83 -7.22
N ALA A 45 -8.53 -7.13 -7.23
CA ALA A 45 -9.60 -8.13 -7.38
C ALA A 45 -10.68 -8.01 -6.28
N ARG A 46 -10.27 -7.66 -5.05
CA ARG A 46 -11.20 -7.40 -3.93
C ARG A 46 -11.93 -6.08 -4.10
N VAL A 47 -11.27 -5.04 -4.60
CA VAL A 47 -11.88 -3.73 -4.90
C VAL A 47 -12.96 -3.88 -5.96
N ASP A 48 -12.68 -4.61 -7.05
CA ASP A 48 -13.68 -4.87 -8.09
C ASP A 48 -14.90 -5.58 -7.52
N THR A 49 -14.67 -6.66 -6.76
CA THR A 49 -15.75 -7.40 -6.08
C THR A 49 -16.56 -6.48 -5.17
N PHE A 50 -15.89 -5.63 -4.40
CA PHE A 50 -16.53 -4.68 -3.50
C PHE A 50 -17.40 -3.66 -4.24
N VAL A 51 -16.88 -3.04 -5.30
CA VAL A 51 -17.63 -2.05 -6.09
C VAL A 51 -18.85 -2.69 -6.76
N THR A 52 -18.72 -3.91 -7.30
CA THR A 52 -19.87 -4.66 -7.82
C THR A 52 -20.92 -4.93 -6.74
N LEU A 53 -20.51 -5.21 -5.50
CA LEU A 53 -21.42 -5.47 -4.38
C LEU A 53 -22.10 -4.20 -3.83
N LEU A 54 -21.48 -3.03 -4.01
CA LEU A 54 -22.10 -1.75 -3.63
C LEU A 54 -23.32 -1.40 -4.48
N ASN A 55 -23.46 -1.99 -5.67
CA ASN A 55 -24.57 -1.72 -6.60
C ASN A 55 -24.77 -0.22 -6.84
N ILE A 56 -23.67 0.47 -7.10
CA ILE A 56 -23.62 1.88 -7.46
C ILE A 56 -23.46 2.02 -8.98
N ASP A 57 -23.73 3.22 -9.46
CA ASP A 57 -23.45 3.62 -10.84
C ASP A 57 -21.98 3.35 -11.24
N GLU A 58 -21.75 3.03 -12.51
CA GLU A 58 -20.44 2.63 -13.04
C GLU A 58 -19.39 3.74 -12.92
N PHE A 59 -19.75 4.97 -13.28
CA PHE A 59 -18.84 6.13 -13.15
C PHE A 59 -18.48 6.37 -11.69
N LYS A 60 -19.47 6.30 -10.79
CA LYS A 60 -19.24 6.35 -9.35
C LYS A 60 -18.39 5.17 -8.86
N GLY A 61 -18.52 3.99 -9.47
CA GLY A 61 -17.69 2.82 -9.20
C GLY A 61 -16.22 3.08 -9.52
N GLU A 62 -15.92 3.60 -10.69
CA GLU A 62 -14.54 3.91 -11.12
C GLU A 62 -13.86 4.95 -10.21
N ILE A 63 -14.60 5.97 -9.75
CA ILE A 63 -14.08 6.92 -8.76
C ILE A 63 -13.68 6.20 -7.46
N ILE A 64 -14.51 5.28 -6.94
CA ILE A 64 -14.16 4.51 -5.73
C ILE A 64 -12.90 3.67 -5.98
N LYS A 65 -12.81 2.98 -7.12
CA LYS A 65 -11.64 2.16 -7.45
C LYS A 65 -10.37 3.00 -7.43
N GLN A 66 -10.38 4.15 -8.11
CA GLN A 66 -9.25 5.08 -8.15
C GLN A 66 -8.87 5.59 -6.76
N LYS A 67 -9.86 5.97 -5.94
CA LYS A 67 -9.62 6.45 -4.57
C LYS A 67 -9.04 5.37 -3.67
N ILE A 68 -9.52 4.13 -3.77
CA ILE A 68 -8.98 3.01 -2.99
C ILE A 68 -7.55 2.65 -3.46
N ASP A 69 -7.30 2.65 -4.77
CA ASP A 69 -5.95 2.41 -5.30
C ASP A 69 -4.96 3.47 -4.80
N ASP A 70 -5.34 4.75 -4.82
CA ASP A 70 -4.53 5.85 -4.29
C ASP A 70 -4.32 5.73 -2.77
N PHE A 71 -5.33 5.28 -2.03
CA PHE A 71 -5.22 5.02 -0.59
C PHE A 71 -4.16 3.95 -0.30
N TYR A 72 -4.20 2.80 -0.98
CA TYR A 72 -3.24 1.72 -0.74
C TYR A 72 -1.82 2.10 -1.14
N LYS A 73 -1.65 2.89 -2.21
CA LYS A 73 -0.35 3.46 -2.57
C LYS A 73 0.23 4.32 -1.46
N LYS A 74 -0.54 5.31 -0.97
CA LYS A 74 -0.13 6.21 0.12
C LYS A 74 0.11 5.46 1.43
N ARG A 75 -0.76 4.51 1.78
CA ARG A 75 -0.56 3.63 2.95
C ARG A 75 0.77 2.89 2.86
N ASN A 76 1.07 2.30 1.71
CA ASN A 76 2.33 1.58 1.54
C ASN A 76 3.55 2.51 1.65
N GLN A 77 3.47 3.73 1.09
CA GLN A 77 4.53 4.74 1.26
C GLN A 77 4.78 5.04 2.75
N ILE A 78 3.72 5.18 3.55
CA ILE A 78 3.84 5.38 5.00
C ILE A 78 4.48 4.14 5.67
N MET A 79 3.95 2.95 5.39
CA MET A 79 4.40 1.71 6.03
C MET A 79 5.87 1.38 5.74
N PHE A 80 6.31 1.64 4.50
CA PHE A 80 7.68 1.37 4.06
C PHE A 80 8.63 2.56 4.21
N SER A 81 8.16 3.69 4.75
CA SER A 81 9.04 4.80 5.04
C SER A 81 10.08 4.42 6.10
N GLU A 82 11.34 4.78 5.84
CA GLU A 82 12.46 4.63 6.77
C GLU A 82 12.54 5.81 7.76
N THR A 83 11.79 6.89 7.51
CA THR A 83 11.86 8.13 8.31
C THR A 83 10.92 8.13 9.51
N HIS A 84 10.00 7.18 9.62
CA HIS A 84 8.96 7.14 10.65
C HIS A 84 9.07 5.91 11.52
N GLN A 85 8.81 6.08 12.81
CA GLN A 85 8.71 4.96 13.76
C GLN A 85 7.37 4.23 13.60
N GLU A 86 7.31 2.96 13.99
CA GLU A 86 6.13 2.11 13.75
C GLU A 86 4.83 2.68 14.36
N TYR A 87 4.90 3.30 15.55
CA TYR A 87 3.72 3.92 16.17
C TYR A 87 3.24 5.16 15.41
N GLU A 88 4.16 5.92 14.79
CA GLU A 88 3.81 7.09 13.97
C GLU A 88 3.13 6.63 12.68
N LYS A 89 3.65 5.58 12.05
CA LYS A 89 3.07 4.98 10.84
C LYS A 89 1.63 4.59 11.05
N LYS A 90 1.32 3.95 12.19
CA LYS A 90 -0.06 3.58 12.53
C LYS A 90 -0.97 4.81 12.60
N ALA A 91 -0.55 5.85 13.34
CA ALA A 91 -1.32 7.08 13.48
C ALA A 91 -1.54 7.78 12.12
N MET A 92 -0.50 7.85 11.29
CA MET A 92 -0.57 8.42 9.94
C MET A 92 -1.53 7.66 9.03
N VAL A 93 -1.50 6.32 9.07
CA VAL A 93 -2.44 5.49 8.30
C VAL A 93 -3.88 5.70 8.78
N ASP A 94 -4.11 5.81 10.08
CA ASP A 94 -5.46 6.06 10.62
C ASP A 94 -5.99 7.45 10.23
N GLN A 95 -5.11 8.47 10.22
CA GLN A 95 -5.45 9.80 9.71
C GLN A 95 -5.74 9.78 8.20
N LEU A 96 -4.96 9.02 7.43
CA LEU A 96 -5.17 8.83 6.00
C LEU A 96 -6.54 8.21 5.72
N LYS A 97 -6.95 7.16 6.44
CA LYS A 97 -8.27 6.53 6.28
C LYS A 97 -9.43 7.52 6.45
N THR A 98 -9.30 8.45 7.39
CA THR A 98 -10.37 9.40 7.72
C THR A 98 -10.46 10.54 6.71
N SER A 99 -9.32 11.06 6.28
CA SER A 99 -9.23 12.23 5.41
C SER A 99 -9.32 11.91 3.92
N HIS A 100 -8.80 10.76 3.49
CA HIS A 100 -8.63 10.43 2.07
C HIS A 100 -9.92 10.33 1.28
N PHE A 101 -11.03 9.97 1.94
CA PHE A 101 -12.34 9.84 1.31
C PHE A 101 -13.28 11.01 1.63
N ALA A 102 -12.78 12.08 2.27
CA ALA A 102 -13.60 13.21 2.69
C ALA A 102 -14.16 14.00 1.50
N ASP A 103 -13.36 14.16 0.45
CA ASP A 103 -13.68 14.87 -0.78
C ASP A 103 -14.79 14.19 -1.61
N VAL A 104 -14.94 12.88 -1.47
CA VAL A 104 -15.98 12.14 -2.19
C VAL A 104 -17.26 11.94 -1.38
N LYS A 105 -17.35 12.44 -0.15
CA LYS A 105 -18.54 12.26 0.71
C LYS A 105 -19.81 12.78 0.08
N GLU A 106 -19.74 13.86 -0.69
CA GLU A 106 -20.90 14.46 -1.36
C GLU A 106 -21.42 13.62 -2.53
N LEU A 107 -20.59 12.72 -3.08
CA LEU A 107 -20.94 11.90 -4.24
C LEU A 107 -21.70 10.62 -3.86
N TYR A 108 -21.62 10.20 -2.59
CA TYR A 108 -22.11 8.92 -2.11
C TYR A 108 -22.98 9.07 -0.87
N THR A 109 -23.85 8.08 -0.64
CA THR A 109 -24.60 8.01 0.62
C THR A 109 -23.66 7.77 1.80
N GLU A 110 -24.04 8.22 3.00
CA GLU A 110 -23.28 7.96 4.23
C GLU A 110 -23.04 6.45 4.45
N LYS A 111 -24.03 5.62 4.10
CA LYS A 111 -23.92 4.16 4.15
C LYS A 111 -22.79 3.64 3.25
N THR A 112 -22.68 4.17 2.05
CA THR A 112 -21.61 3.81 1.09
C THR A 112 -20.25 4.27 1.62
N ILE A 113 -20.12 5.51 2.11
CA ILE A 113 -18.87 6.01 2.70
C ILE A 113 -18.44 5.15 3.88
N ALA A 114 -19.36 4.81 4.78
CA ALA A 114 -19.07 3.92 5.91
C ALA A 114 -18.67 2.50 5.44
N SER A 115 -19.19 2.03 4.31
CA SER A 115 -18.79 0.76 3.69
C SER A 115 -17.38 0.82 3.11
N ILE A 116 -17.01 1.93 2.45
CA ILE A 116 -15.65 2.18 1.98
C ILE A 116 -14.66 2.18 3.16
N GLN A 117 -14.99 2.88 4.25
CA GLN A 117 -14.16 2.90 5.46
C GLN A 117 -13.95 1.50 6.05
N ARG A 118 -15.02 0.72 6.19
CA ARG A 118 -14.92 -0.68 6.65
C ARG A 118 -14.12 -1.55 5.69
N PHE A 119 -14.23 -1.31 4.38
CA PHE A 119 -13.46 -2.06 3.37
C PHE A 119 -11.95 -1.79 3.48
N VAL A 120 -11.53 -0.55 3.72
CA VAL A 120 -10.10 -0.24 3.89
C VAL A 120 -9.53 -0.73 5.22
N ASP A 121 -10.38 -0.94 6.23
CA ASP A 121 -10.01 -1.58 7.50
C ASP A 121 -9.96 -3.12 7.40
N ASP A 122 -11.02 -3.75 6.92
CA ASP A 122 -11.13 -5.20 6.70
C ASP A 122 -11.91 -5.51 5.42
N ASN A 123 -11.17 -5.59 4.31
CA ASN A 123 -11.75 -5.87 2.99
C ASN A 123 -12.51 -7.20 2.94
N LYS A 124 -12.02 -8.26 3.61
CA LYS A 124 -12.65 -9.58 3.58
C LYS A 124 -13.94 -9.56 4.39
N GLY A 125 -13.91 -8.95 5.56
CA GLY A 125 -15.07 -8.78 6.42
C GLY A 125 -16.20 -8.00 5.74
N GLU A 126 -15.87 -6.85 5.13
CA GLU A 126 -16.89 -6.03 4.47
C GLU A 126 -17.46 -6.71 3.22
N ILE A 127 -16.63 -7.35 2.37
CA ILE A 127 -17.13 -8.13 1.22
C ILE A 127 -18.10 -9.21 1.70
N LYS A 128 -17.73 -9.98 2.73
CA LYS A 128 -18.58 -11.06 3.27
C LYS A 128 -19.91 -10.51 3.81
N LYS A 129 -19.89 -9.34 4.44
CA LYS A 129 -21.09 -8.66 4.95
C LYS A 129 -22.02 -8.20 3.81
N LEU A 130 -21.46 -7.60 2.75
CA LEU A 130 -22.23 -7.16 1.58
C LEU A 130 -22.84 -8.35 0.83
N GLN A 131 -22.08 -9.43 0.65
CA GLN A 131 -22.58 -10.67 0.03
C GLN A 131 -23.78 -11.26 0.79
N LYS A 132 -23.72 -11.30 2.12
CA LYS A 132 -24.85 -11.76 2.95
C LYS A 132 -26.07 -10.86 2.80
N THR A 133 -25.86 -9.55 2.79
CA THR A 133 -26.94 -8.57 2.62
C THR A 133 -27.63 -8.72 1.26
N LYS A 134 -26.86 -9.02 0.21
CA LYS A 134 -27.40 -9.26 -1.14
C LYS A 134 -28.18 -10.57 -1.25
N LYS A 135 -27.83 -11.62 -0.50
CA LYS A 135 -28.56 -12.90 -0.49
C LYS A 135 -29.90 -12.82 0.24
N ASN A 136 -30.02 -11.92 1.21
CA ASN A 136 -31.24 -11.74 2.01
C ASN A 136 -32.24 -10.76 1.37
N LYS A 137 -31.93 -10.22 0.18
CA LYS A 137 -32.71 -9.22 -0.54
C LYS A 137 -33.19 -9.82 -1.85
#